data_AF-A0A9D5WW71-F1
#
_entry.id   AF-A0A9D5WW71-F1
#
_cell.length_a   1.000
_cell.length_b   1.000
_cell.length_c   1.000
_cell.angle_alpha   90.00
_cell.angle_beta   90.00
_cell.angle_gamma   90.00
#
_symmetry.space_group_name_H-M   'P 1'
#
loop_
_entity.id
_entity.type
_entity.pdbx_description
1 polymer ?
#
loop_
_entity_poly.entity_id
_entity_poly.type
_entity_poly.pdbx_seq_one_letter_code
_entity_poly.pdbx_strand_id
1 'polypeptide(L)' 'MKTLHNRYYAKTMRNAVRKFRNISDKEEAVKLYPTLQKMLDKLAKVNIIHKNKAANLKSGLCHHIATLG' A
#
# COMPACT_ATOMS: atom_id res chain seq x y z
N MET A 1 -7.38 18.01 15.70
CA MET A 1 -8.34 17.08 15.04
C MET A 1 -7.63 15.79 14.61
N LYS A 2 -7.87 14.67 15.30
CA LYS A 2 -7.34 13.34 14.91
C LYS A 2 -7.90 12.85 13.56
N THR A 3 -9.10 13.31 13.19
CA THR A 3 -9.79 12.95 11.94
C THR A 3 -9.09 13.46 10.68
N LEU A 4 -8.62 14.72 10.67
CA LEU A 4 -7.92 15.31 9.53
C LEU A 4 -6.58 14.60 9.28
N HIS A 5 -5.84 14.32 10.34
CA HIS A 5 -4.59 13.57 10.31
C HIS A 5 -4.81 12.18 9.68
N ASN A 6 -5.73 11.39 10.23
CA ASN A 6 -6.02 10.04 9.72
C ASN A 6 -6.51 10.08 8.27
N ARG A 7 -7.33 11.07 7.89
CA ARG A 7 -7.81 11.26 6.52
C ARG A 7 -6.66 11.52 5.55
N TYR A 8 -5.68 12.34 5.94
CA TYR A 8 -4.51 12.65 5.14
C TYR A 8 -3.69 11.38 4.86
N TYR A 9 -3.28 10.66 5.91
CA TYR A 9 -2.49 9.44 5.75
C TYR A 9 -3.22 8.34 4.97
N ALA A 10 -4.51 8.17 5.22
CA ALA A 10 -5.32 7.21 4.46
C ALA A 10 -5.43 7.60 2.97
N LYS A 11 -5.47 8.90 2.64
CA LYS A 11 -5.47 9.39 1.24
C LYS A 11 -4.12 9.15 0.58
N THR A 12 -3.02 9.44 1.27
CA THR A 12 -1.67 9.19 0.77
C THR A 12 -1.44 7.70 0.49
N MET A 13 -1.87 6.82 1.40
CA MET A 13 -1.82 5.37 1.22
C MET A 13 -2.62 4.92 -0.01
N ARG A 14 -3.87 5.38 -0.16
CA ARG A 14 -4.72 5.05 -1.33
C ARG A 14 -4.08 5.49 -2.65
N ASN A 15 -3.52 6.69 -2.68
CA ASN A 15 -2.85 7.21 -3.88
C ASN A 15 -1.62 6.39 -4.25
N ALA A 16 -0.78 6.02 -3.28
CA ALA A 16 0.39 5.19 -3.54
C ALA A 16 0.02 3.79 -4.07
N VAL A 17 -1.01 3.15 -3.48
CA VAL A 17 -1.52 1.86 -3.97
C VAL A 17 -2.07 1.98 -5.39
N ARG A 18 -2.79 3.08 -5.70
CA ARG A 18 -3.28 3.33 -7.06
C ARG A 18 -2.14 3.51 -8.06
N LYS A 19 -1.09 4.27 -7.69
CA LYS A 19 0.11 4.44 -8.52
C LYS A 19 0.78 3.09 -8.79
N PHE A 20 0.94 2.26 -7.76
CA PHE A 20 1.55 0.94 -7.91
C PHE A 20 0.78 0.04 -8.88
N ARG A 21 -0.55 0.05 -8.81
CA ARG A 21 -1.40 -0.75 -9.71
C ARG A 21 -1.41 -0.29 -11.17
N ASN A 22 -0.90 0.92 -11.44
CA ASN A 22 -0.77 1.44 -12.79
C ASN A 22 0.60 1.14 -13.41
N ILE A 23 1.52 0.53 -12.64
CA ILE A 23 2.84 0.15 -13.15
C ILE A 23 2.68 -1.15 -13.94
N SER A 24 3.13 -1.13 -15.19
CA SER A 24 3.11 -2.30 -16.07
C SER A 24 4.42 -3.09 -16.06
N ASP A 25 5.52 -2.49 -15.58
CA ASP A 25 6.83 -3.12 -15.50
C ASP A 25 6.99 -3.88 -14.18
N LYS A 26 7.26 -5.18 -14.30
CA LYS A 26 7.45 -6.10 -13.19
C LYS A 26 8.69 -5.75 -12.36
N GLU A 27 9.80 -5.34 -12.99
CA GLU A 27 11.04 -5.05 -12.28
C GLU A 27 10.90 -3.79 -11.42
N GLU A 28 10.23 -2.77 -11.96
CA GLU A 28 9.93 -1.55 -11.23
C GLU A 28 8.97 -1.82 -10.05
N ALA A 29 7.94 -2.65 -10.29
CA ALA A 29 6.99 -3.03 -9.25
C ALA A 29 7.69 -3.78 -8.09
N VAL A 30 8.62 -4.69 -8.37
CA VAL A 30 9.39 -5.40 -7.35
C VAL A 30 10.26 -4.45 -6.53
N LYS A 31 10.92 -3.48 -7.16
CA LYS A 31 11.75 -2.47 -6.46
C LYS A 31 10.93 -1.54 -5.58
N LEU A 32 9.72 -1.17 -5.99
CA LEU A 32 8.84 -0.25 -5.27
C LEU A 32 8.04 -0.92 -4.15
N TYR A 33 7.84 -2.24 -4.23
CA TYR A 33 7.02 -3.00 -3.28
C TYR A 33 7.49 -2.86 -1.81
N PRO A 34 8.78 -2.97 -1.45
CA PRO A 34 9.25 -2.83 -0.07
C PRO A 34 8.90 -1.47 0.56
N THR A 35 8.90 -0.41 -0.24
CA THR A 35 8.56 0.95 0.22
C THR A 35 7.07 1.05 0.57
N LEU A 36 6.20 0.48 -0.28
CA LEU A 36 4.76 0.40 -0.04
C LEU A 36 4.42 -0.49 1.15
N GLN A 37 5.11 -1.63 1.29
CA GLN A 37 4.97 -2.53 2.41
C GLN A 37 5.26 -1.81 3.75
N LYS A 38 6.41 -1.14 3.85
CA LYS A 38 6.78 -0.35 5.04
C LYS A 38 5.73 0.70 5.40
N MET A 39 5.17 1.39 4.41
CA MET A 39 4.12 2.38 4.63
C MET A 39 2.83 1.76 5.17
N LEU A 40 2.39 0.64 4.61
CA LEU A 40 1.20 -0.09 5.08
C LEU A 40 1.36 -0.56 6.53
N ASP A 41 2.53 -1.13 6.86
CA ASP A 41 2.82 -1.63 8.20
C ASP A 41 2.90 -0.50 9.23
N LYS A 42 3.47 0.66 8.86
CA LYS A 42 3.49 1.85 9.71
C LYS A 42 2.07 2.32 10.04
N LEU A 43 1.19 2.40 9.04
CA LEU A 43 -0.20 2.85 9.22
C LEU A 43 -1.05 1.88 10.04
N ALA A 44 -0.77 0.57 9.93
CA ALA A 44 -1.38 -0.44 10.78
C ALA A 44 -0.92 -0.31 12.24
N LYS A 45 0.38 -0.07 12.48
CA LYS A 45 0.94 0.11 13.83
C LYS A 45 0.36 1.32 14.56
N VAL A 46 0.09 2.42 13.84
CA VAL A 46 -0.51 3.63 14.44
C VAL A 46 -2.05 3.59 14.47
N ASN A 47 -2.67 2.43 14.19
CA ASN A 47 -4.12 2.24 14.20
C ASN A 47 -4.90 3.14 13.21
N ILE A 48 -4.27 3.63 12.15
CA ILE A 48 -4.95 4.38 11.08
C ILE A 48 -5.68 3.42 10.12
N ILE A 49 -5.12 2.23 9.90
CA ILE A 49 -5.76 1.13 9.16
C ILE A 49 -5.74 -0.14 10.01
N HIS A 50 -6.75 -1.00 9.84
CA HIS A 50 -6.79 -2.28 10.52
C HIS A 50 -5.70 -3.23 10.00
N LYS A 51 -5.12 -4.07 10.87
CA LYS A 51 -4.08 -5.04 10.52
C LYS A 51 -4.48 -5.98 9.36
N ASN A 52 -5.73 -6.46 9.37
CA ASN A 52 -6.26 -7.31 8.30
C ASN A 52 -6.35 -6.56 6.97
N LYS A 53 -6.64 -5.25 6.99
CA LYS A 53 -6.67 -4.43 5.78
C LYS A 53 -5.28 -4.26 5.18
N ALA A 54 -4.27 -4.04 6.02
CA ALA A 54 -2.88 -3.99 5.58
C ALA A 54 -2.43 -5.35 4.99
N ALA A 55 -2.80 -6.46 5.62
CA ALA A 55 -2.52 -7.81 5.11
C ALA A 55 -3.19 -8.08 3.76
N ASN A 56 -4.49 -7.77 3.63
CA ASN A 56 -5.23 -7.94 2.37
C ASN A 56 -4.62 -7.11 1.23
N LEU A 57 -4.20 -5.87 1.52
CA LEU A 57 -3.53 -5.03 0.53
C LEU A 57 -2.17 -5.61 0.12
N LYS A 58 -1.37 -6.09 1.07
CA LYS A 58 -0.07 -6.73 0.78
C LYS A 58 -0.24 -7.96 -0.12
N SER A 59 -1.20 -8.83 0.20
CA SER A 59 -1.51 -10.01 -0.61
C SER A 59 -1.97 -9.63 -2.02
N GLY A 60 -2.87 -8.65 -2.15
CA GLY A 60 -3.37 -8.21 -3.44
C GLY A 60 -2.29 -7.55 -4.32
N LEU A 61 -1.35 -6.84 -3.70
CA LEU A 61 -0.21 -6.26 -4.42
C LEU A 61 0.78 -7.33 -4.87
N CYS A 62 1.07 -8.35 -4.06
CA CYS A 62 1.88 -9.49 -4.48
C CYS A 62 1.26 -10.23 -5.67
N HIS A 63 -0.06 -10.47 -5.62
CA HIS A 63 -0.76 -11.10 -6.73
C HIS A 63 -0.66 -10.26 -8.01
N HIS A 64 -0.78 -8.93 -7.90
CA HIS A 64 -0.61 -8.04 -9.04
C HIS A 64 0.79 -8.14 -9.66
N ILE A 65 1.85 -8.15 -8.86
CA ILE A 65 3.22 -8.37 -9.37
C ILE A 65 3.36 -9.72 -10.06
N ALA A 66 2.72 -10.77 -9.51
CA ALA A 66 2.74 -12.11 -10.13
C ALA A 66 1.99 -12.16 -11.46
N THR A 67 0.94 -11.33 -11.63
CA THR A 67 0.18 -11.21 -12.89
C THR A 67 0.86 -10.33 -13.93
N LEU A 68 1.77 -9.44 -13.52
CA LEU A 68 2.64 -8.70 -14.42
C LEU A 68 3.71 -9.68 -14.90
N GLY A 69 3.40 -10.35 -16.01
CA GLY A 69 4.23 -11.35 -16.68
C GLY A 69 5.52 -10.74 -17.17
#